data_AF-A0A8T5GT66-F1
#
_entry.id   AF-A0A8T5GT66-F1
#
_cell.length_a   1.000
_cell.length_b   1.000
_cell.length_c   1.000
_cell.angle_alpha   90.00
_cell.angle_beta   90.00
_cell.angle_gamma   90.00
#
_symmetry.space_group_name_H-M   'P 1'
#
loop_
_entity.id
_entity.type
_entity.pdbx_description
1 polymer ?
#
loop_
_entity_poly.entity_id
_entity_poly.type
_entity_poly.pdbx_seq_one_letter_code
_entity_poly.pdbx_strand_id
1 'polypeptide(L)'
;MEHFSKEPVTLIEHIFPGDTNDHDTLFGGRLLSIMDKAGGIACSKFAHREFVTISIDTLKFIAPARQGDLLEVTGKVVFTSTHTACTK
;
A
#
# COMPACT_ATOMS: atom_id res chain seq x y z
N MET A 1 -0.89 14.06 -21.15
CA MET A 1 -1.22 12.69 -20.72
C MET A 1 -2.34 12.79 -19.70
N GLU A 2 -3.55 12.47 -20.10
CA GLU A 2 -4.66 12.34 -19.16
C GLU A 2 -4.53 11.03 -18.38
N HIS A 3 -4.99 11.05 -17.13
CA HIS A 3 -4.98 9.93 -16.20
C HIS A 3 -6.42 9.51 -15.94
N PHE A 4 -6.66 8.22 -15.77
CA PHE A 4 -8.01 7.70 -15.60
C PHE A 4 -8.61 8.09 -14.24
N SER A 5 -7.80 8.14 -13.19
CA SER A 5 -8.22 8.61 -11.88
C SER A 5 -7.03 9.06 -11.03
N LYS A 6 -7.20 10.12 -10.25
CA LYS A 6 -6.27 10.56 -9.19
C LYS A 6 -6.75 10.25 -7.79
N GLU A 7 -7.94 9.66 -7.68
CA GLU A 7 -8.56 9.41 -6.40
C GLU A 7 -7.77 8.34 -5.63
N PRO A 8 -7.48 8.57 -4.34
CA PRO A 8 -6.78 7.60 -3.50
C PRO A 8 -7.49 6.24 -3.46
N VAL A 9 -6.74 5.24 -3.03
CA VAL A 9 -7.25 3.91 -2.72
C VAL A 9 -7.01 3.67 -1.24
N THR A 10 -8.07 3.40 -0.50
CA THR A 10 -8.00 3.08 0.93
C THR A 10 -8.39 1.63 1.11
N LEU A 11 -7.49 0.86 1.74
CA LEU A 11 -7.75 -0.49 2.21
C LEU A 11 -7.96 -0.42 3.73
N ILE A 12 -9.00 -1.10 4.21
CA ILE A 12 -9.28 -1.24 5.63
C ILE A 12 -9.23 -2.74 5.93
N GLU A 13 -8.36 -3.13 6.84
CA GLU A 13 -8.08 -4.53 7.18
C GLU A 13 -8.16 -4.72 8.70
N HIS A 14 -8.80 -5.80 9.15
CA HIS A 14 -8.72 -6.22 10.54
C HIS A 14 -7.43 -6.99 10.79
N ILE A 15 -6.81 -6.77 11.94
CA ILE A 15 -5.65 -7.55 12.37
C ILE A 15 -6.13 -8.81 13.08
N PHE A 16 -5.99 -9.96 12.41
CA PHE A 16 -6.34 -11.27 12.95
C PHE A 16 -5.14 -11.94 13.64
N PRO A 17 -5.37 -13.00 14.43
CA PRO A 17 -4.27 -13.74 15.08
C PRO A 17 -3.18 -14.24 14.11
N GLY A 18 -3.51 -14.50 12.84
CA GLY A 18 -2.54 -14.92 11.83
C GLY A 18 -1.66 -13.78 11.28
N ASP A 19 -1.97 -12.53 11.59
CA ASP A 19 -1.23 -11.35 11.13
C ASP A 19 -0.15 -10.91 12.13
N THR A 20 -0.15 -11.46 13.35
CA THR A 20 0.76 -11.05 14.43
C THR A 20 2.03 -11.91 14.49
N ASN A 21 3.08 -11.34 15.07
CA ASN A 21 4.32 -12.05 15.41
C ASN A 21 4.28 -12.63 16.84
N ASP A 22 5.41 -13.20 17.27
CA ASP A 22 5.65 -13.75 18.61
C ASP A 22 5.64 -12.72 19.74
N HIS A 23 5.55 -11.43 19.40
CA HIS A 23 5.41 -10.32 20.34
C HIS A 23 3.97 -9.77 20.41
N ASP A 24 2.98 -10.49 19.88
CA ASP A 24 1.56 -10.08 19.85
C ASP A 24 1.32 -8.74 19.13
N THR A 25 2.18 -8.40 18.17
CA THR A 25 2.08 -7.19 17.34
C THR A 25 2.02 -7.55 15.87
N LEU A 26 1.42 -6.69 15.04
CA LEU A 26 1.34 -6.87 13.60
C LEU A 26 2.73 -7.16 13.02
N PHE A 27 2.85 -8.28 12.32
CA PHE A 27 4.08 -8.62 11.63
C PHE A 27 4.37 -7.56 10.56
N GLY A 28 5.58 -6.99 10.58
CA GLY A 28 5.95 -5.90 9.68
C GLY A 28 5.81 -6.25 8.19
N GLY A 29 6.09 -7.50 7.82
CA GLY A 29 5.89 -7.97 6.44
C GLY A 29 4.42 -7.99 6.01
N ARG A 30 3.49 -8.19 6.94
CA ARG A 30 2.05 -8.13 6.66
C ARG A 30 1.60 -6.70 6.37
N LEU A 31 2.07 -5.73 7.16
CA LEU A 31 1.83 -4.31 6.89
C LEU A 31 2.36 -3.92 5.50
N LEU A 32 3.61 -4.30 5.19
CA LEU A 32 4.24 -4.02 3.90
C LEU A 32 3.45 -4.61 2.72
N SER A 33 2.93 -5.84 2.86
CA SER A 33 2.08 -6.47 1.84
C SER A 33 0.80 -5.68 1.57
N ILE A 34 0.15 -5.14 2.61
CA ILE A 34 -1.07 -4.35 2.46
C ILE A 34 -0.75 -2.98 1.82
N MET A 35 0.36 -2.35 2.21
CA MET A 35 0.86 -1.11 1.61
C MET A 35 1.18 -1.27 0.12
N ASP A 36 1.88 -2.35 -0.24
CA ASP A 36 2.22 -2.68 -1.62
C ASP A 36 0.95 -2.88 -2.46
N LYS A 37 -0.03 -3.61 -1.94
CA LYS A 37 -1.34 -3.81 -2.58
C LYS A 37 -2.08 -2.48 -2.81
N ALA A 38 -2.15 -1.61 -1.80
CA ALA A 38 -2.80 -0.30 -1.93
C ALA A 38 -2.10 0.58 -3.00
N GLY A 39 -0.77 0.59 -3.01
CA GLY A 39 0.03 1.31 -4.02
C GLY A 39 -0.18 0.77 -5.43
N GLY A 40 -0.13 -0.55 -5.62
CA GLY A 40 -0.36 -1.20 -6.90
C GLY A 40 -1.75 -0.94 -7.47
N ILE A 41 -2.80 -1.01 -6.64
CA ILE A 41 -4.17 -0.68 -7.06
C ILE A 41 -4.27 0.80 -7.43
N ALA A 42 -3.66 1.71 -6.65
CA ALA A 42 -3.67 3.14 -6.96
C ALA A 42 -3.00 3.44 -8.31
N CYS A 43 -1.83 2.83 -8.60
CA CYS A 43 -1.15 2.95 -9.90
C CYS A 43 -1.98 2.36 -11.05
N SER A 44 -2.56 1.18 -10.84
CA SER A 44 -3.39 0.50 -11.84
C SER A 44 -4.65 1.31 -12.16
N LYS A 45 -5.30 1.89 -11.15
CA LYS A 45 -6.46 2.78 -11.31
C LYS A 45 -6.07 4.11 -11.99
N PHE A 46 -4.87 4.60 -11.75
CA PHE A 46 -4.37 5.85 -12.33
C PHE A 46 -4.09 5.72 -13.84
N ALA A 47 -3.43 4.64 -14.26
CA ALA A 47 -2.95 4.47 -15.64
C ALA A 47 -3.67 3.37 -16.45
N HIS A 48 -4.58 2.60 -15.83
CA HIS A 48 -5.32 1.48 -16.43
C HIS A 48 -4.41 0.42 -17.07
N ARG A 49 -3.34 0.05 -16.35
CA ARG A 49 -2.26 -0.85 -16.78
C ARG A 49 -1.72 -1.65 -15.60
N GLU A 50 -0.97 -2.71 -15.91
CA GLU A 50 -0.25 -3.51 -14.92
C GLU A 50 1.03 -2.82 -14.45
N PHE A 51 1.36 -3.00 -13.18
CA PHE A 51 2.54 -2.44 -12.53
C PHE A 51 3.24 -3.48 -11.65
N VAL A 52 4.52 -3.25 -11.44
CA VAL A 52 5.36 -4.01 -10.50
C VAL A 52 6.05 -3.04 -9.55
N THR A 53 6.34 -3.51 -8.34
CA THR A 53 7.02 -2.71 -7.32
C THR A 53 8.53 -2.77 -7.54
N ILE A 54 9.12 -1.65 -7.95
CA ILE A 54 10.56 -1.53 -8.20
C ILE A 54 11.34 -1.34 -6.89
N SER A 55 10.80 -0.52 -6.00
CA SER A 55 11.43 -0.16 -4.73
C SER A 55 10.40 0.33 -3.74
N ILE A 56 10.75 0.21 -2.46
CA ILE A 56 10.07 0.86 -1.34
C ILE A 56 11.13 1.70 -0.65
N ASP A 57 10.82 2.97 -0.36
CA ASP A 57 11.71 3.85 0.39
C ASP A 57 11.84 3.42 1.87
N THR A 58 12.61 4.16 2.65
CA THR A 58 12.80 3.87 4.07
C THR A 58 11.48 3.91 4.83
N LEU A 59 11.14 2.81 5.49
CA LEU A 59 10.00 2.68 6.40
C LEU A 59 10.47 2.62 7.86
N LYS A 60 9.72 3.26 8.75
CA LYS A 60 9.93 3.21 10.21
C LYS A 60 8.64 2.83 10.89
N PHE A 61 8.68 1.79 11.73
CA PHE A 61 7.57 1.41 12.60
C PHE A 61 7.60 2.27 13.86
N ILE A 62 6.62 3.16 14.03
CA ILE A 62 6.59 4.16 15.11
C ILE A 62 5.87 3.60 16.35
N ALA A 63 4.82 2.81 16.13
CA ALA A 63 4.01 2.21 17.20
C ALA A 63 3.55 0.81 16.78
N PRO A 64 3.36 -0.12 17.74
CA PRO A 64 2.81 -1.43 17.46
C PRO A 64 1.31 -1.36 17.17
N ALA A 65 0.86 -2.05 16.14
CA ALA A 65 -0.55 -2.41 15.96
C ALA A 65 -0.78 -3.82 16.53
N ARG A 66 -1.95 -4.05 17.13
CA ARG A 66 -2.27 -5.28 17.87
C ARG A 66 -3.43 -6.03 17.23
N GLN A 67 -3.57 -7.29 17.61
CA GLN A 67 -4.75 -8.07 17.23
C GLN A 67 -6.04 -7.34 17.62
N GLY A 68 -7.01 -7.32 16.71
CA GLY A 68 -8.29 -6.64 16.89
C GLY A 68 -8.30 -5.18 16.46
N ASP A 69 -7.13 -4.55 16.27
CA ASP A 69 -7.07 -3.22 15.69
C ASP A 69 -7.56 -3.23 14.24
N LEU A 70 -8.06 -2.08 13.80
CA LEU A 70 -8.39 -1.81 12.41
C LEU A 70 -7.25 -1.03 11.78
N LEU A 71 -6.68 -1.57 10.71
CA LEU A 71 -5.62 -0.94 9.94
C LEU A 71 -6.23 -0.24 8.72
N GLU A 72 -5.98 1.06 8.59
CA GLU A 72 -6.30 1.82 7.38
C GLU A 72 -5.02 2.15 6.62
N VAL A 73 -4.96 1.78 5.34
CA VAL A 73 -3.83 2.04 4.45
C VAL A 73 -4.31 2.76 3.21
N THR A 74 -3.81 3.97 2.98
CA THR A 74 -4.18 4.80 1.83
C THR A 74 -3.01 4.96 0.85
N GLY A 75 -3.21 4.50 -0.38
CA GLY A 75 -2.29 4.67 -1.50
C GLY A 75 -2.73 5.81 -2.42
N LYS A 76 -1.77 6.64 -2.87
CA LYS A 76 -2.01 7.74 -3.82
C LYS A 76 -0.81 7.93 -4.74
N VAL A 77 -1.07 8.10 -6.04
CA VAL A 77 -0.05 8.52 -6.99
C VAL A 77 0.26 10.00 -6.76
N VAL A 78 1.50 10.29 -6.35
CA VAL A 78 1.96 11.66 -6.05
C VAL A 78 2.96 12.19 -7.08
N PHE A 79 3.59 11.30 -7.85
CA PHE A 79 4.57 11.65 -8.87
C PHE A 79 4.57 10.60 -9.99
N THR A 80 4.86 11.03 -11.21
CA THR A 80 4.90 10.18 -12.40
C THR A 80 6.07 10.57 -13.31
N SER A 81 6.74 9.59 -13.92
CA SER A 81 7.76 9.79 -14.96
C SER A 81 7.56 8.80 -16.10
N THR A 82 8.39 8.89 -17.15
CA THR A 82 8.40 7.94 -18.28
C THR A 82 8.72 6.50 -17.88
N HIS A 83 9.26 6.28 -16.68
CA HIS A 83 9.66 4.95 -16.17
C HIS A 83 8.82 4.48 -14.97
N THR A 84 7.94 5.33 -14.44
CA THR A 84 7.05 4.98 -13.31
C THR A 84 5.59 4.98 -13.78
N ALA A 85 4.63 5.29 -12.90
CA ALA A 85 3.20 5.34 -13.19
C ALA A 85 2.83 6.40 -14.25
N CYS A 86 3.22 6.20 -15.51
CA CYS A 86 2.81 7.02 -16.64
C CYS A 86 1.56 6.43 -17.30
N THR A 87 0.66 7.32 -17.69
CA THR A 87 -0.34 7.00 -18.71
C THR A 87 0.35 6.97 -20.08
N LYS A 88 -0.27 6.40 -21.13
CA LYS A 88 0.25 6.52 -22.50
C LYS A 88 -0.27 7.80 -23.16
#